data_AF-A0A2V8WXV3-F1
#
_entry.id   AF-A0A2V8WXV3-F1
#
_cell.length_a   1.000
_cell.length_b   1.000
_cell.length_c   1.000
_cell.angle_alpha   90.00
_cell.angle_beta   90.00
_cell.angle_gamma   90.00
#
_symmetry.space_group_name_H-M   'P 1'
#
loop_
_entity.id
_entity.type
_entity.pdbx_description
1 polymer ?
#
loop_
_entity_poly.entity_id
_entity_poly.type
_entity_poly.pdbx_seq_one_letter_code
_entity_poly.pdbx_strand_id
1 'polypeptide(L)' 'TEAEYQEFDKLKKQTDDYLAHWAELQKTDLASFQKIMAGQNIQAIVVPTAEATSAGGEEPR' A
#
# COMPACT_ATOMS: atom_id res chain seq x y z
N THR A 1 9.24 32.47 -1.86
CA THR A 1 9.59 33.34 -0.73
C THR A 1 9.96 32.43 0.45
N GLU A 2 10.44 32.94 1.57
CA GLU A 2 10.85 32.08 2.71
C GLU A 2 9.66 31.31 3.33
N ALA A 3 8.47 31.91 3.30
CA ALA A 3 7.23 31.32 3.80
C ALA A 3 6.80 30.05 3.02
N GLU A 4 7.02 30.01 1.71
CA GLU A 4 6.65 28.87 0.87
C GLU A 4 7.58 27.68 1.10
N TYR A 5 8.85 27.92 1.45
CA TYR A 5 9.75 26.84 1.85
C TYR A 5 9.34 26.22 3.19
N GLN A 6 8.89 27.03 4.15
CA GLN A 6 8.38 26.53 5.42
C GLN A 6 7.11 25.69 5.24
N GLU A 7 6.18 26.15 4.39
CA GLU A 7 4.96 25.39 4.11
C GLU A 7 5.27 24.10 3.34
N PHE A 8 6.24 24.14 2.41
CA PHE A 8 6.71 22.95 1.71
C PHE A 8 7.31 21.92 2.67
N ASP A 9 8.18 22.33 3.59
CA ASP A 9 8.78 21.41 4.57
C ASP A 9 7.74 20.80 5.52
N LYS A 10 6.71 21.56 5.88
CA LYS A 10 5.57 21.07 6.66
C LYS A 10 4.77 20.03 5.88
N LEU A 11 4.42 20.33 4.64
CA LEU A 11 3.69 19.40 3.76
C LEU A 11 4.49 18.13 3.50
N LYS A 12 5.81 18.25 3.35
CA LYS A 12 6.71 17.09 3.19
C LYS A 12 6.65 16.17 4.41
N LYS A 13 6.79 16.72 5.63
CA LYS A 13 6.67 15.94 6.86
C LYS A 13 5.31 15.26 6.99
N GLN A 14 4.24 15.98 6.72
CA GLN A 14 2.89 15.40 6.74
C GLN A 14 2.74 14.27 5.72
N THR A 15 3.30 14.44 4.52
CA THR A 15 3.29 13.41 3.49
C THR A 15 4.04 12.16 3.94
N ASP A 16 5.22 12.33 4.52
CA ASP A 16 6.03 11.22 5.03
C ASP A 16 5.30 10.47 6.16
N ASP A 17 4.63 11.20 7.07
CA ASP A 17 3.84 10.63 8.16
C ASP A 17 2.62 9.84 7.63
N TYR A 18 1.91 10.37 6.64
CA TYR A 18 0.78 9.67 6.01
C TYR A 18 1.22 8.41 5.26
N LEU A 19 2.36 8.45 4.58
CA LEU A 19 2.93 7.27 3.91
C LEU A 19 3.32 6.18 4.92
N ALA A 20 3.95 6.58 6.03
CA ALA A 20 4.29 5.64 7.10
C ALA A 20 3.04 4.99 7.70
N HIS A 21 1.99 5.79 7.96
CA HIS A 21 0.72 5.29 8.47
C HIS A 21 0.01 4.36 7.48
N TRP A 22 0.03 4.69 6.19
CA TRP A 22 -0.53 3.83 5.14
C TRP A 22 0.18 2.47 5.07
N ALA A 23 1.51 2.45 5.19
CA ALA A 23 2.28 1.21 5.21
C ALA A 23 1.95 0.34 6.43
N GLU A 24 1.66 0.96 7.58
CA GLU A 24 1.21 0.27 8.79
C GLU A 24 -0.21 -0.32 8.63
N LEU A 25 -1.13 0.47 8.06
CA LEU A 25 -2.49 0.02 7.76
C LEU A 25 -2.49 -1.15 6.78
N GLN A 26 -1.69 -1.09 5.71
CA GLN A 26 -1.58 -2.20 4.76
C GLN A 26 -1.13 -3.50 5.44
N LYS A 27 -0.21 -3.44 6.41
CA LYS A 27 0.24 -4.65 7.12
C LYS A 27 -0.80 -5.16 8.10
N THR A 28 -1.42 -4.26 8.85
CA THR A 28 -2.34 -4.62 9.95
C THR A 28 -3.71 -5.03 9.43
N ASP A 29 -4.26 -4.28 8.48
CA ASP A 29 -5.57 -4.51 7.91
C ASP A 29 -5.57 -5.74 6.99
N LEU A 30 -4.53 -5.94 6.18
CA LEU A 30 -4.41 -7.14 5.34
C LEU A 30 -4.33 -8.41 6.19
N ALA A 31 -3.56 -8.41 7.28
CA ALA A 31 -3.48 -9.56 8.18
C ALA A 31 -4.81 -9.84 8.87
N SER A 32 -5.52 -8.78 9.28
CA SER A 32 -6.86 -8.87 9.88
C SER A 32 -7.88 -9.43 8.89
N PHE A 33 -7.86 -8.94 7.64
CA PHE A 33 -8.70 -9.39 6.55
C PHE A 33 -8.44 -10.87 6.20
N GLN A 34 -7.17 -11.27 6.06
CA GLN A 34 -6.78 -12.67 5.83
C GLN A 34 -7.27 -13.60 6.95
N LYS A 35 -7.18 -13.18 8.20
CA LYS A 35 -7.68 -13.95 9.36
C LYS A 35 -9.20 -14.13 9.30
N ILE A 36 -9.95 -13.09 8.94
CA ILE A 36 -11.41 -13.16 8.80
C ILE A 36 -11.82 -14.10 7.66
N MET A 37 -11.13 -14.01 6.52
CA MET A 37 -11.38 -14.86 5.36
C MET A 37 -11.08 -16.34 5.62
N ALA A 38 -9.97 -16.65 6.30
CA ALA A 38 -9.62 -18.01 6.71
C ALA A 38 -10.70 -18.62 7.62
N GLY A 39 -11.28 -17.83 8.52
CA GLY A 39 -12.38 -18.25 9.38
C GLY A 39 -13.70 -18.53 8.64
N GLN A 40 -13.88 -17.99 7.44
CA GLN A 40 -15.10 -18.14 6.62
C GLN A 40 -14.89 -19.05 5.40
N ASN A 41 -13.72 -19.67 5.25
CA ASN A 41 -13.32 -20.47 4.09
C ASN A 41 -13.46 -19.70 2.76
N ILE A 42 -13.28 -18.38 2.79
CA ILE A 42 -13.31 -17.48 1.63
C ILE A 42 -11.87 -17.31 1.13
N GLN A 43 -11.63 -17.51 -0.16
CA GLN A 43 -10.31 -17.27 -0.75
C GLN A 43 -10.20 -15.81 -1.20
N ALA A 44 -9.18 -15.11 -0.71
CA ALA A 44 -8.87 -13.75 -1.15
C ALA A 44 -8.33 -13.77 -2.59
N ILE A 45 -8.93 -12.97 -3.48
CA ILE A 45 -8.30 -12.68 -4.77
C ILE A 45 -7.39 -11.46 -4.53
N VAL A 46 -6.09 -11.69 -4.48
CA VAL A 46 -5.10 -10.61 -4.43
C VAL A 46 -4.96 -10.04 -5.83
N VAL A 47 -5.35 -8.78 -6.03
CA VAL A 47 -5.11 -8.06 -7.28
C VAL A 47 -3.68 -7.51 -7.24
N PRO A 48 -2.79 -7.93 -8.13
CA PRO A 48 -1.43 -7.40 -8.17
C PRO A 48 -1.49 -5.89 -8.48
N THR A 49 -0.81 -5.09 -7.66
CA THR A 49 -0.55 -3.69 -7.97
C THR A 49 0.32 -3.61 -9.22
N ALA A 50 0.10 -2.59 -10.05
CA ALA A 50 0.72 -2.47 -11.39
C ALA A 50 2.27 -2.54 -11.40
N GLU A 51 2.93 -2.39 -10.26
CA GLU A 51 4.38 -2.53 -10.10
C GLU A 51 4.87 -4.00 -10.11
N ALA A 52 4.00 -4.98 -9.82
CA ALA A 52 4.35 -6.40 -9.81
C ALA A 52 4.27 -7.05 -11.21
N THR A 53 3.75 -6.35 -12.22
CA THR A 53 3.50 -6.91 -13.57
C THR A 53 4.75 -6.99 -14.45
N SER A 54 5.95 -6.67 -13.94
CA SER A 54 7.19 -6.71 -14.73
C SER A 54 8.06 -7.96 -14.51
N ALA A 55 7.63 -8.95 -13.71
CA ALA A 55 8.41 -10.18 -13.51
C ALA A 55 7.52 -11.41 -13.65
N GLY A 56 7.25 -11.82 -14.88
CA GLY A 56 6.53 -13.07 -15.15
C GLY A 56 6.05 -13.17 -16.58
N GLY A 57 6.96 -13.11 -17.54
CA GLY A 57 6.66 -13.60 -18.88
C GLY A 57 6.48 -15.11 -18.83
N GLU A 58 5.36 -15.60 -19.35
CA GLU A 58 5.36 -16.79 -20.19
C GLU A 58 4.18 -16.67 -21.18
N GLU A 59 4.51 -16.62 -22.47
CA GLU A 59 3.58 -16.70 -23.60
C GLU A 59 2.69 -17.95 -23.52
N PRO A 60 1.44 -17.87 -24.01
CA PRO A 60 0.78 -19.05 -24.52
C PRO A 60 0.53 -18.92 -26.05
N ARG A 61 1.31 -19.72 -26.78
CA ARG A 61 1.11 -20.30 -28.12
C ARG A 61 1.17 -19.43 -29.37
#